data_AF-A0A927J5W2-F1
#
_entry.id   AF-A0A927J5W2-F1
#
_cell.length_a   1.000
_cell.length_b   1.000
_cell.length_c   1.000
_cell.angle_alpha   90.00
_cell.angle_beta   90.00
_cell.angle_gamma   90.00
#
_symmetry.space_group_name_H-M   'P 1'
#
loop_
_entity.id
_entity.type
_entity.pdbx_description
1 polymer ?
#
loop_
_entity_poly.entity_id
_entity_poly.type
_entity_poly.pdbx_seq_one_letter_code
_entity_poly.pdbx_strand_id
1 'polypeptide(L)'
;MKNIILIFLFFFGVHLYAQTSSKYEFKPQYSIALPSETGKIMMVQCSRSVPENIEKYFDLTNTDIASLEDNYKKILSIKATECCLQGWKIPKLDDYAFQYVGVVINSRKYIYINAFLIDISYGQDSFKTWHKDWKTKPIIACDGGDGFWGALFDLEKKTFSRLSVNGFG
;
A
#
# COMPACT_ATOMS: atom_id res chain seq x y z
N MET A 1 -38.35 63.13 -0.88
CA MET A 1 -37.07 62.64 -1.44
C MET A 1 -36.14 62.41 -0.25
N LYS A 2 -35.52 61.27 0.05
CA LYS A 2 -35.32 59.94 -0.55
C LYS A 2 -35.14 59.01 0.65
N ASN A 3 -35.84 57.87 0.67
CA ASN A 3 -35.61 56.79 1.63
C ASN A 3 -34.31 56.06 1.24
N ILE A 4 -33.36 55.91 2.17
CA ILE A 4 -32.18 55.07 2.00
C ILE A 4 -32.49 53.73 2.65
N ILE A 5 -32.78 52.73 1.82
CA ILE A 5 -32.90 51.33 2.23
C ILE A 5 -31.48 50.76 2.26
N LEU A 6 -30.99 50.43 3.46
CA LEU A 6 -29.70 49.77 3.65
C LEU A 6 -29.91 48.26 3.51
N ILE A 7 -29.53 47.70 2.37
CA ILE A 7 -29.58 46.26 2.11
C ILE A 7 -28.28 45.64 2.64
N PHE A 8 -28.36 44.92 3.76
CA PHE A 8 -27.29 44.04 4.23
C PHE A 8 -27.32 42.74 3.43
N LEU A 9 -26.38 42.58 2.48
CA LEU A 9 -26.14 41.32 1.77
C LEU A 9 -25.31 40.38 2.65
N PHE A 10 -25.98 39.39 3.26
CA PHE A 10 -25.34 38.25 3.91
C PHE A 10 -24.75 37.31 2.84
N PHE A 11 -23.45 37.37 2.59
CA PHE A 11 -22.75 36.35 1.81
C PHE A 11 -22.51 35.12 2.71
N PHE A 12 -23.45 34.18 2.70
CA PHE A 12 -23.21 32.82 3.19
C PHE A 12 -22.36 32.06 2.15
N GLY A 13 -21.03 32.15 2.28
CA GLY A 13 -20.11 31.31 1.53
C GLY A 13 -20.16 29.88 2.07
N VAL A 14 -20.99 29.02 1.48
CA VAL A 14 -20.94 27.58 1.74
C VAL A 14 -19.72 27.02 1.02
N HIS A 15 -18.60 26.86 1.72
CA HIS A 15 -17.48 26.06 1.24
C HIS A 15 -17.89 24.58 1.27
N LEU A 16 -18.52 24.13 0.19
CA LEU A 16 -18.64 22.72 -0.15
C LEU A 16 -17.22 22.20 -0.44
N TYR A 17 -16.55 21.66 0.57
CA TYR A 17 -15.41 20.78 0.37
C TYR A 17 -15.94 19.50 -0.28
N ALA A 18 -16.03 19.50 -1.61
CA ALA A 18 -16.17 18.26 -2.34
C ALA A 18 -14.86 17.48 -2.16
N GLN A 19 -14.87 16.46 -1.30
CA GLN A 19 -13.84 15.42 -1.32
C GLN A 19 -13.92 14.72 -2.67
N THR A 20 -13.16 15.23 -3.63
CA THR A 20 -12.95 14.55 -4.90
C THR A 20 -12.06 13.34 -4.60
N SER A 21 -12.68 12.17 -4.57
CA SER A 21 -11.96 10.89 -4.50
C SER A 21 -10.90 10.86 -5.61
N SER A 22 -9.66 10.59 -5.24
CA SER A 22 -8.56 10.47 -6.20
C SER A 22 -8.89 9.33 -7.16
N LYS A 23 -8.70 9.53 -8.47
CA LYS A 23 -8.86 8.41 -9.44
C LYS A 23 -7.93 7.23 -9.15
N TYR A 24 -6.89 7.46 -8.36
CA TYR A 24 -5.95 6.44 -7.93
C TYR A 24 -6.28 5.83 -6.56
N GLU A 25 -7.36 6.28 -5.92
CA GLU A 25 -7.77 5.81 -4.61
C GLU A 25 -8.14 4.33 -4.65
N PHE A 26 -7.61 3.58 -3.69
CA PHE A 26 -8.04 2.24 -3.35
C PHE A 26 -7.80 2.00 -1.86
N LYS A 27 -8.84 1.52 -1.18
CA LYS A 27 -8.84 1.18 0.24
C LYS A 27 -8.98 -0.33 0.38
N PRO A 28 -7.91 -1.06 0.70
CA PRO A 28 -7.97 -2.51 0.75
C PRO A 28 -8.89 -3.00 1.87
N GLN A 29 -9.75 -3.98 1.56
CA GLN A 29 -10.58 -4.65 2.56
C GLN A 29 -9.73 -5.35 3.63
N TYR A 30 -8.58 -5.91 3.23
CA TYR A 30 -7.65 -6.62 4.10
C TYR A 30 -6.30 -5.94 4.08
N SER A 31 -6.07 -5.03 5.02
CA SER A 31 -4.74 -4.47 5.23
C SER A 31 -4.39 -4.28 6.71
N ILE A 32 -3.09 -4.19 6.99
CA ILE A 32 -2.57 -3.87 8.31
C ILE A 32 -1.24 -3.13 8.20
N ALA A 33 -1.09 -2.03 8.95
CA ALA A 33 0.21 -1.46 9.24
C ALA A 33 0.81 -2.23 10.42
N LEU A 34 1.89 -2.98 10.16
CA LEU A 34 2.57 -3.69 11.23
C LEU A 34 3.50 -2.72 11.98
N PRO A 35 3.71 -2.95 13.28
CA PRO A 35 4.67 -2.19 14.07
C PRO A 35 6.08 -2.24 13.49
N SER A 36 6.85 -1.17 13.67
CA SER A 36 8.19 -0.99 13.10
C SER A 36 9.19 -2.07 13.53
N GLU A 37 9.03 -2.69 14.70
CA GLU A 37 9.85 -3.81 15.16
C GLU A 37 9.75 -5.05 14.25
N THR A 38 8.65 -5.19 13.52
CA THR A 38 8.47 -6.29 12.56
C THR A 38 9.20 -6.06 11.25
N GLY A 39 9.70 -4.84 11.01
CA GLY A 39 10.26 -4.43 9.74
C GLY A 39 11.44 -5.27 9.30
N LYS A 40 12.38 -5.58 10.21
CA LYS A 40 13.52 -6.46 9.89
C LYS A 40 13.07 -7.86 9.48
N ILE A 41 12.03 -8.40 10.11
CA ILE A 41 11.49 -9.73 9.79
C ILE A 41 10.82 -9.69 8.41
N MET A 42 10.06 -8.63 8.11
CA MET A 42 9.37 -8.48 6.82
C MET A 42 10.32 -8.45 5.61
N MET A 43 11.58 -8.05 5.81
CA MET A 43 12.63 -8.05 4.77
C MET A 43 13.29 -9.42 4.55
N VAL A 44 12.91 -10.47 5.26
CA VAL A 44 13.46 -11.83 5.08
C VAL A 44 12.59 -12.63 4.09
N GLN A 45 12.28 -12.05 2.94
CA GLN A 45 11.55 -12.76 1.87
C GLN A 45 12.50 -13.73 1.15
N CYS A 46 12.05 -14.94 0.82
CA CYS A 46 12.96 -15.98 0.31
C CYS A 46 13.19 -15.91 -1.20
N SER A 47 12.15 -15.54 -1.97
CA SER A 47 12.11 -15.71 -3.43
C SER A 47 11.77 -14.43 -4.18
N ARG A 48 11.88 -13.29 -3.50
CA ARG A 48 11.76 -11.99 -4.15
C ARG A 48 12.70 -11.01 -3.52
N SER A 49 13.07 -9.99 -4.28
CA SER A 49 13.94 -8.93 -3.80
C SER A 49 13.21 -8.06 -2.79
N VAL A 50 13.96 -7.56 -1.81
CA VAL A 50 13.49 -6.62 -0.80
C VAL A 50 14.33 -5.33 -0.88
N PRO A 51 13.84 -4.22 -0.32
CA PRO A 51 14.65 -3.01 -0.22
C PRO A 51 15.93 -3.24 0.57
N GLU A 52 17.03 -2.70 0.05
CA GLU A 52 18.34 -2.74 0.70
C GLU A 52 18.67 -1.37 1.31
N ASN A 53 19.74 -1.30 2.10
CA ASN A 53 20.23 -0.05 2.71
C ASN A 53 19.17 0.67 3.56
N ILE A 54 18.34 -0.11 4.26
CA ILE A 54 17.36 0.42 5.21
C ILE A 54 18.11 0.94 6.44
N GLU A 55 18.00 2.24 6.69
CA GLU A 55 18.60 2.92 7.84
C GLU A 55 17.82 2.64 9.13
N LYS A 56 16.48 2.66 9.04
CA LYS A 56 15.57 2.38 10.16
C LYS A 56 14.16 2.06 9.69
N TYR A 57 13.38 1.50 10.61
CA TYR A 57 11.95 1.28 10.49
C TYR A 57 11.20 2.33 11.32
N PHE A 58 9.94 2.62 10.96
CA PHE A 58 9.10 3.53 11.72
C PHE A 58 7.63 3.13 11.65
N ASP A 59 6.87 3.48 12.70
CA ASP A 59 5.45 3.20 12.77
C ASP A 59 4.69 4.11 11.82
N LEU A 60 3.83 3.52 11.00
CA LEU A 60 3.03 4.25 10.04
C LEU A 60 1.88 4.96 10.75
N THR A 61 1.69 6.23 10.42
CA THR A 61 0.55 7.00 10.88
C THR A 61 -0.66 6.78 9.99
N ASN A 62 -1.86 7.12 10.49
CA ASN A 62 -3.07 7.11 9.65
C ASN A 62 -2.94 8.01 8.42
N THR A 63 -2.17 9.11 8.51
CA THR A 63 -1.91 9.99 7.37
C THR A 63 -0.98 9.36 6.33
N ASP A 64 -0.02 8.53 6.75
CA ASP A 64 0.82 7.77 5.82
C ASP A 64 -0.02 6.74 5.05
N ILE A 65 -0.92 6.04 5.76
CA ILE A 65 -1.83 5.06 5.15
C ILE A 65 -2.82 5.72 4.20
N ALA A 66 -3.48 6.81 4.62
CA ALA A 66 -4.37 7.56 3.73
C ALA A 66 -3.64 8.05 2.48
N SER A 67 -2.41 8.52 2.63
CA SER A 67 -1.58 8.92 1.49
C SER A 67 -1.28 7.76 0.53
N LEU A 68 -1.06 6.55 1.03
CA LEU A 68 -0.89 5.36 0.20
C LEU A 68 -2.20 5.04 -0.52
N GLU A 69 -3.31 4.98 0.20
CA GLU A 69 -4.63 4.64 -0.31
C GLU A 69 -5.07 5.59 -1.43
N ASP A 70 -4.87 6.91 -1.27
CA ASP A 70 -5.19 7.93 -2.28
C ASP A 70 -4.41 7.77 -3.60
N ASN A 71 -3.31 7.00 -3.56
CA ASN A 71 -2.39 6.85 -4.68
C ASN A 71 -2.28 5.40 -5.16
N TYR A 72 -2.92 4.44 -4.49
CA TYR A 72 -2.61 3.02 -4.59
C TYR A 72 -2.66 2.48 -6.01
N LYS A 73 -3.71 2.82 -6.78
CA LYS A 73 -3.89 2.30 -8.15
C LYS A 73 -2.79 2.71 -9.12
N LYS A 74 -1.90 3.66 -8.77
CA LYS A 74 -0.68 3.93 -9.54
C LYS A 74 0.21 2.69 -9.66
N ILE A 75 0.18 1.77 -8.68
CA ILE A 75 0.98 0.54 -8.73
C ILE A 75 0.59 -0.37 -9.90
N LEU A 76 -0.66 -0.32 -10.38
CA LEU A 76 -1.13 -1.07 -11.54
C LEU A 76 -0.42 -0.67 -12.86
N SER A 77 0.24 0.49 -12.86
CA SER A 77 0.95 0.99 -14.03
C SER A 77 2.42 0.53 -14.11
N ILE A 78 3.02 0.12 -12.98
CA ILE A 78 4.43 -0.28 -12.95
C ILE A 78 4.58 -1.77 -13.24
N LYS A 79 5.77 -2.16 -13.68
CA LYS A 79 6.13 -3.55 -13.94
C LYS A 79 7.14 -4.02 -12.90
N ALA A 80 7.12 -5.32 -12.60
CA ALA A 80 8.18 -5.94 -11.84
C ALA A 80 9.50 -5.78 -12.62
N THR A 81 10.52 -5.27 -11.96
CA THR A 81 11.84 -5.01 -12.58
C THR A 81 12.93 -5.89 -11.99
N GLU A 82 12.68 -6.41 -10.79
CA GLU A 82 13.57 -7.33 -10.08
C GLU A 82 13.07 -8.77 -10.27
N CYS A 83 13.73 -9.75 -9.64
CA CYS A 83 13.27 -11.15 -9.66
C CYS A 83 11.79 -11.25 -9.20
N CYS A 84 11.02 -12.27 -9.57
CA CYS A 84 11.32 -13.43 -10.41
C CYS A 84 10.39 -13.56 -11.62
N LEU A 85 9.42 -12.64 -11.73
CA LEU A 85 8.55 -12.46 -12.88
C LEU A 85 8.75 -11.07 -13.47
N GLN A 86 9.93 -10.81 -14.04
CA GLN A 86 10.22 -9.51 -14.65
C GLN A 86 9.19 -9.16 -15.73
N GLY A 87 8.77 -7.90 -15.77
CA GLY A 87 7.75 -7.41 -16.69
C GLY A 87 6.30 -7.66 -16.25
N TRP A 88 6.08 -8.49 -15.22
CA TRP A 88 4.75 -8.75 -14.67
C TRP A 88 4.12 -7.48 -14.09
N LYS A 89 2.79 -7.42 -14.15
CA LYS A 89 1.98 -6.32 -13.62
C LYS A 89 0.90 -6.88 -12.71
N ILE A 90 0.59 -6.13 -11.67
CA ILE A 90 -0.55 -6.44 -10.81
C ILE A 90 -1.83 -6.27 -11.64
N PRO A 91 -2.65 -7.33 -11.80
CA PRO A 91 -3.86 -7.25 -12.61
C PRO A 91 -4.96 -6.47 -11.89
N LYS A 92 -5.15 -6.74 -10.59
CA LYS A 92 -6.22 -6.18 -9.76
C LYS A 92 -5.80 -6.20 -8.29
N LEU A 93 -6.15 -5.15 -7.54
CA LEU A 93 -5.75 -5.01 -6.14
C LEU A 93 -6.68 -5.76 -5.18
N ASP A 94 -7.96 -5.90 -5.51
CA ASP A 94 -8.97 -6.51 -4.64
C ASP A 94 -8.71 -7.99 -4.32
N ASP A 95 -7.83 -8.64 -5.09
CA ASP A 95 -7.54 -10.06 -4.93
C ASP A 95 -6.49 -10.31 -3.82
N TYR A 96 -5.88 -9.24 -3.29
CA TYR A 96 -4.77 -9.29 -2.34
C TYR A 96 -5.14 -8.72 -0.97
N ALA A 97 -4.52 -9.28 0.06
CA ALA A 97 -4.35 -8.67 1.36
C ALA A 97 -2.96 -8.03 1.47
N PHE A 98 -2.81 -7.09 2.40
CA PHE A 98 -1.62 -6.24 2.46
C PHE A 98 -1.08 -6.06 3.89
N GLN A 99 0.23 -6.15 4.03
CA GLN A 99 0.96 -5.73 5.22
C GLN A 99 1.89 -4.58 4.85
N TYR A 100 1.97 -3.59 5.73
CA TYR A 100 2.81 -2.41 5.54
C TYR A 100 3.81 -2.27 6.66
N VAL A 101 5.00 -1.76 6.32
CA VAL A 101 5.95 -1.23 7.31
C VAL A 101 6.62 0.03 6.77
N GLY A 102 6.84 1.01 7.66
CA GLY A 102 7.60 2.20 7.32
C GLY A 102 9.09 1.89 7.27
N VAL A 103 9.76 2.32 6.20
CA VAL A 103 11.22 2.18 6.03
C VAL A 103 11.85 3.53 5.68
N VAL A 104 13.04 3.77 6.19
CA VAL A 104 13.86 4.92 5.81
C VAL A 104 15.06 4.42 5.00
N ILE A 105 15.20 4.94 3.78
CA ILE A 105 16.28 4.60 2.85
C ILE A 105 16.83 5.93 2.31
N ASN A 106 18.13 6.16 2.45
CA ASN A 106 18.77 7.43 2.08
C ASN A 106 18.06 8.65 2.70
N SER A 107 17.77 8.57 4.00
CA SER A 107 17.04 9.57 4.79
C SER A 107 15.63 9.92 4.29
N ARG A 108 15.07 9.15 3.35
CA ARG A 108 13.72 9.32 2.80
C ARG A 108 12.78 8.24 3.30
N LYS A 109 11.55 8.64 3.64
CA LYS A 109 10.52 7.73 4.15
C LYS A 109 9.76 7.05 3.01
N TYR A 110 9.59 5.75 3.14
CA TYR A 110 8.79 4.91 2.26
C TYR A 110 7.87 4.02 3.07
N ILE A 111 6.84 3.51 2.41
CA ILE A 111 6.08 2.34 2.87
C ILE A 111 6.56 1.16 2.03
N TYR A 112 7.04 0.12 2.69
CA TYR A 112 7.18 -1.18 2.04
C TYR A 112 5.85 -1.93 2.14
N ILE A 113 5.42 -2.47 1.00
CA ILE A 113 4.18 -3.21 0.84
C ILE A 113 4.55 -4.68 0.69
N ASN A 114 3.91 -5.53 1.48
CA ASN A 114 3.91 -6.97 1.32
C ASN A 114 2.47 -7.44 1.02
N ALA A 115 2.24 -7.95 -0.17
CA ALA A 115 0.92 -8.38 -0.63
C ALA A 115 0.87 -9.89 -0.89
N PHE A 116 -0.28 -10.48 -0.62
CA PHE A 116 -0.54 -11.92 -0.75
C PHE A 116 -2.00 -12.19 -1.06
N LEU A 117 -2.30 -13.17 -1.92
CA LEU A 117 -3.67 -13.48 -2.36
C LEU A 117 -4.61 -13.85 -1.21
N ILE A 118 -5.87 -13.42 -1.32
CA ILE A 118 -6.95 -13.79 -0.40
C ILE A 118 -7.56 -15.14 -0.80
N ASP A 119 -7.71 -15.41 -2.09
CA ASP A 119 -8.26 -16.68 -2.57
C ASP A 119 -7.18 -17.45 -3.32
N ILE A 120 -6.50 -18.33 -2.58
CA ILE A 120 -5.63 -19.35 -3.18
C ILE A 120 -6.53 -20.53 -3.53
N SER A 121 -7.01 -20.57 -4.78
CA SER A 121 -7.86 -21.65 -5.30
C SER A 121 -7.12 -23.00 -5.48
N TYR A 122 -6.03 -23.23 -4.74
CA TYR A 122 -5.27 -24.48 -4.72
C TYR A 122 -5.63 -25.31 -3.49
N GLY A 123 -6.85 -25.85 -3.48
CA GLY A 123 -7.30 -26.81 -2.46
C GLY A 123 -7.83 -26.15 -1.18
N GLN A 124 -9.15 -26.17 -1.05
CA GLN A 124 -9.98 -25.85 0.13
C GLN A 124 -9.22 -25.55 1.45
N ASP A 125 -8.76 -24.31 1.62
CA ASP A 125 -8.58 -23.67 2.92
C ASP A 125 -8.45 -22.16 2.75
N SER A 126 -9.33 -21.40 3.40
CA SER A 126 -9.47 -19.95 3.20
C SER A 126 -8.24 -19.15 3.68
N PHE A 127 -8.09 -17.91 3.18
CA PHE A 127 -7.21 -16.86 3.74
C PHE A 127 -7.14 -16.84 5.27
N LYS A 128 -8.30 -16.97 5.93
CA LYS A 128 -8.40 -16.92 7.39
C LYS A 128 -7.77 -18.13 8.07
N THR A 129 -7.65 -19.26 7.36
CA THR A 129 -7.06 -20.50 7.88
C THR A 129 -5.55 -20.48 7.76
N TRP A 130 -5.01 -20.15 6.58
CA TRP A 130 -3.56 -20.16 6.32
C TRP A 130 -2.82 -18.97 6.94
N HIS A 131 -3.50 -17.83 7.07
CA HIS A 131 -2.87 -16.60 7.49
C HIS A 131 -3.38 -16.11 8.85
N LYS A 132 -3.74 -16.98 9.80
CA LYS A 132 -4.36 -16.61 11.09
C LYS A 132 -3.70 -15.42 11.82
N ASP A 133 -2.37 -15.35 11.79
CA ASP A 133 -1.58 -14.32 12.50
C ASP A 133 -1.13 -13.16 11.59
N TRP A 134 -1.69 -13.00 10.39
CA TRP A 134 -1.23 -11.99 9.43
C TRP A 134 -1.35 -10.55 9.93
N LYS A 135 -2.19 -10.29 10.93
CA LYS A 135 -2.32 -8.96 11.52
C LYS A 135 -1.21 -8.63 12.52
N THR A 136 -0.40 -9.61 12.92
CA THR A 136 0.62 -9.44 13.96
C THR A 136 2.00 -9.94 13.52
N LYS A 137 2.08 -10.84 12.52
CA LYS A 137 3.33 -11.41 12.02
C LYS A 137 3.46 -11.20 10.52
N PRO A 138 4.63 -10.75 10.01
CA PRO A 138 4.88 -10.66 8.58
C PRO A 138 4.65 -12.01 7.88
N ILE A 139 3.93 -11.99 6.76
CA ILE A 139 3.83 -13.13 5.86
C ILE A 139 5.12 -13.21 5.06
N ILE A 140 5.82 -14.33 5.20
CA ILE A 140 7.03 -14.66 4.47
C ILE A 140 6.68 -15.80 3.53
N ALA A 141 6.89 -15.61 2.23
CA ALA A 141 6.63 -16.63 1.22
C ALA A 141 7.91 -16.90 0.41
N CYS A 142 8.18 -18.18 0.16
CA CYS A 142 9.31 -18.61 -0.65
C CYS A 142 8.90 -19.05 -2.06
N ASP A 143 7.61 -19.15 -2.32
CA ASP A 143 7.02 -19.60 -3.58
C ASP A 143 5.65 -18.92 -3.75
N GLY A 144 4.84 -19.34 -4.72
CA GLY A 144 3.48 -18.89 -4.98
C GLY A 144 3.36 -17.86 -6.08
N GLY A 145 4.46 -17.56 -6.80
CA GLY A 145 4.44 -16.72 -7.99
C GLY A 145 3.82 -15.34 -7.77
N ASP A 146 2.93 -14.96 -8.69
CA ASP A 146 2.15 -13.72 -8.64
C ASP A 146 1.12 -13.66 -7.51
N GLY A 147 0.98 -14.73 -6.75
CA GLY A 147 0.24 -14.75 -5.51
C GLY A 147 0.89 -13.90 -4.41
N PHE A 148 2.19 -13.59 -4.51
CA PHE A 148 2.94 -12.83 -3.52
C PHE A 148 3.84 -11.79 -4.18
N TRP A 149 3.69 -10.53 -3.79
CA TRP A 149 4.53 -9.45 -4.31
C TRP A 149 4.82 -8.37 -3.27
N GLY A 150 5.86 -7.59 -3.53
CA GLY A 150 6.21 -6.44 -2.71
C GLY A 150 6.63 -5.24 -3.54
N ALA A 151 6.52 -4.05 -2.95
CA ALA A 151 6.87 -2.80 -3.61
C ALA A 151 7.18 -1.70 -2.58
N LEU A 152 7.84 -0.63 -3.03
CA LEU A 152 8.03 0.59 -2.26
C LEU A 152 7.09 1.69 -2.74
N PHE A 153 6.43 2.35 -1.79
CA PHE A 153 5.73 3.61 -2.01
C PHE A 153 6.50 4.77 -1.38
N ASP A 154 6.90 5.75 -2.18
CA ASP A 154 7.58 6.97 -1.73
C ASP A 154 6.55 7.94 -1.12
N LEU A 155 6.66 8.20 0.19
CA LEU A 155 5.71 9.06 0.90
C LEU A 155 5.80 10.53 0.50
N GLU A 156 6.88 10.99 -0.12
CA GLU A 156 7.01 12.37 -0.57
C GLU A 156 6.59 12.51 -2.03
N LYS A 157 7.07 11.62 -2.91
CA LYS A 157 6.76 11.65 -4.36
C LYS A 157 5.40 11.05 -4.70
N LYS A 158 4.80 10.28 -3.80
CA LYS A 158 3.51 9.58 -3.99
C LYS A 158 3.55 8.66 -5.22
N THR A 159 4.64 7.90 -5.35
CA THR A 159 4.93 7.00 -6.48
C THR A 159 5.40 5.64 -6.00
N PHE A 160 5.15 4.62 -6.81
CA PHE A 160 5.59 3.25 -6.56
C PHE A 160 6.89 2.94 -7.30
N SER A 161 7.70 2.06 -6.72
CA SER A 161 8.94 1.55 -7.31
C SER A 161 9.25 0.16 -6.78
N ARG A 162 10.25 -0.50 -7.38
CA ARG A 162 10.79 -1.79 -6.93
C ARG A 162 9.71 -2.85 -6.73
N LEU A 163 8.77 -2.94 -7.67
CA LEU A 163 7.85 -4.07 -7.71
C LEU A 163 8.67 -5.35 -7.93
N SER A 164 8.49 -6.31 -7.05
CA SER A 164 9.12 -7.64 -7.09
C SER A 164 8.09 -8.68 -6.72
N VAL A 165 8.18 -9.85 -7.35
CA VAL A 165 7.18 -10.92 -7.29
C VAL A 165 7.92 -12.21 -6.95
N ASN A 166 7.33 -13.05 -6.11
CA ASN A 166 7.90 -14.35 -5.77
C ASN A 166 8.08 -15.22 -7.02
N GLY A 167 9.09 -16.10 -7.01
CA GLY A 167 9.23 -17.14 -8.03
C GLY A 167 8.18 -18.25 -7.90
N PHE A 168 8.25 -19.18 -8.86
CA PHE A 168 7.64 -20.51 -8.78
C PHE A 168 8.71 -21.52 -8.33
N GLY A 169 8.36 -22.42 -7.42
CA GLY A 169 9.16 -23.56 -6.96
C GLY A 169 8.95 -24.83 -7.76
#